data_AF-A0A2T1FQ42-F1
#
_entry.id   AF-A0A2T1FQ42-F1
#
_cell.length_a   1.000
_cell.length_b   1.000
_cell.length_c   1.000
_cell.angle_alpha   90.00
_cell.angle_beta   90.00
_cell.angle_gamma   90.00
#
_symmetry.space_group_name_H-M   'P 1'
#
loop_
_entity.id
_entity.type
_entity.pdbx_description
1 polymer ?
#
loop_
_entity_poly.entity_id
_entity_poly.type
_entity_poly.pdbx_seq_one_letter_code
_entity_poly.pdbx_strand_id
1 'polypeptide(L)' 'MKEQTFELDESQIKFLQSCQKYGFKDANEVVRIAIKRLELALEAERLEESAALYAEIYKEDTDLQELAELGLEEWLKL' A
#
# COMPACT_ATOMS: atom_id res chain seq x y z
N MET A 1 -12.79 -7.24 -20.36
CA MET A 1 -11.75 -7.86 -19.51
C MET A 1 -10.77 -8.60 -20.42
N LYS A 2 -9.50 -8.68 -20.03
CA LYS A 2 -8.48 -9.47 -20.73
C LYS A 2 -8.13 -10.68 -19.86
N GLU A 3 -7.81 -11.79 -20.49
CA GLU A 3 -7.40 -13.02 -19.82
C GLU A 3 -5.87 -13.12 -19.84
N GLN A 4 -5.32 -13.65 -18.75
CA GLN A 4 -3.90 -13.89 -18.57
C GLN A 4 -3.74 -15.21 -17.83
N THR A 5 -2.86 -16.09 -18.33
CA THR A 5 -2.53 -17.37 -17.69
C THR A 5 -1.22 -17.23 -16.93
N PHE A 6 -1.15 -17.85 -15.76
CA PHE A 6 0.02 -17.89 -14.90
C PHE A 6 0.33 -19.33 -14.53
N GLU A 7 1.61 -19.62 -14.38
CA GLU A 7 2.05 -20.87 -13.77
C GLU A 7 2.02 -20.71 -12.26
N LEU A 8 1.40 -21.67 -11.58
CA LEU A 8 1.26 -21.71 -10.14
C LEU A 8 1.75 -23.07 -9.64
N ASP A 9 2.32 -23.09 -8.46
CA ASP A 9 2.69 -24.36 -7.83
C ASP A 9 1.45 -25.13 -7.34
N GLU A 10 1.61 -26.42 -7.06
CA GLU A 10 0.49 -27.27 -6.63
C GLU A 10 -0.19 -26.76 -5.35
N SER A 11 0.54 -26.13 -4.43
CA SER A 11 -0.03 -25.62 -3.18
C SER A 11 -0.93 -24.41 -3.44
N GLN A 12 -0.51 -23.51 -4.33
CA GLN A 12 -1.30 -22.38 -4.80
C GLN A 12 -2.56 -22.83 -5.54
N ILE A 13 -2.44 -23.86 -6.39
CA ILE A 13 -3.60 -24.46 -7.09
C ILE A 13 -4.58 -25.06 -6.08
N LYS A 14 -4.10 -25.83 -5.09
CA LYS A 14 -4.96 -26.42 -4.04
C LYS A 14 -5.66 -25.35 -3.20
N PHE A 15 -4.99 -24.24 -2.92
CA PHE A 15 -5.59 -23.10 -2.25
C PHE A 15 -6.73 -22.49 -3.08
N LEU A 16 -6.48 -22.21 -4.37
CA LEU A 16 -7.50 -21.67 -5.28
C LEU A 16 -8.69 -22.62 -5.45
N GLN A 17 -8.46 -23.93 -5.52
CA GLN A 17 -9.53 -24.93 -5.58
C GLN A 17 -10.36 -24.96 -4.29
N SER A 18 -9.76 -24.60 -3.15
CA SER A 18 -10.44 -24.51 -1.85
C SER A 18 -11.04 -23.14 -1.56
N CYS A 19 -11.04 -22.20 -2.52
CA CYS A 19 -11.44 -20.80 -2.30
C CYS A 19 -12.85 -20.63 -1.70
N GLN A 20 -13.80 -21.50 -2.08
CA GLN A 20 -15.17 -21.45 -1.57
C GLN A 20 -15.24 -21.65 -0.05
N LYS A 21 -14.29 -22.38 0.56
CA LYS A 21 -14.22 -22.55 2.02
C LYS A 21 -13.97 -21.24 2.76
N TYR A 22 -13.43 -20.24 2.07
CA TYR A 22 -13.13 -18.91 2.60
C TYR A 22 -14.17 -17.86 2.19
N GLY A 23 -15.28 -18.27 1.56
CA GLY A 23 -16.37 -17.38 1.15
C GLY A 23 -16.17 -16.72 -0.22
N PHE A 24 -15.16 -17.10 -0.99
CA PHE A 24 -14.98 -16.62 -2.35
C PHE A 24 -15.86 -17.39 -3.34
N LYS A 25 -16.38 -16.69 -4.34
CA LYS A 25 -17.20 -17.23 -5.42
C LYS A 25 -16.40 -18.15 -6.35
N ASP A 26 -15.21 -17.72 -6.75
CA ASP A 26 -14.35 -18.42 -7.70
C ASP A 26 -12.87 -18.06 -7.52
N ALA A 27 -11.98 -18.86 -8.12
CA ALA A 27 -10.54 -18.63 -8.07
C ALA A 27 -10.14 -17.26 -8.65
N ASN A 28 -10.86 -16.77 -9.67
CA ASN A 28 -10.56 -15.48 -10.28
C ASN A 28 -10.85 -14.33 -9.32
N GLU A 29 -11.89 -14.44 -8.47
CA GLU A 29 -12.17 -13.48 -7.41
C GLU A 29 -11.03 -13.41 -6.40
N VAL A 30 -10.50 -14.56 -5.98
CA VAL A 30 -9.33 -14.62 -5.09
C VAL A 30 -8.15 -13.88 -5.71
N VAL A 31 -7.82 -14.19 -6.96
CA VAL A 31 -6.68 -13.58 -7.67
C VAL A 31 -6.88 -12.07 -7.81
N ARG A 32 -8.08 -11.60 -8.20
CA ARG A 32 -8.37 -10.16 -8.29
C ARG A 32 -8.18 -9.45 -6.95
N ILE A 33 -8.66 -10.04 -5.86
CA ILE A 33 -8.53 -9.45 -4.51
C ILE A 33 -7.06 -9.47 -4.06
N ALA A 34 -6.33 -10.56 -4.32
CA ALA A 34 -4.92 -10.67 -3.99
C ALA A 34 -4.08 -9.61 -4.72
N ILE A 35 -4.28 -9.45 -6.03
CA ILE A 35 -3.62 -8.40 -6.82
C ILE A 35 -3.97 -7.02 -6.24
N LYS A 36 -5.25 -6.76 -5.93
CA LYS A 36 -5.62 -5.45 -5.41
C LYS A 36 -5.00 -5.14 -4.05
N ARG A 37 -4.89 -6.14 -3.17
CA ARG A 37 -4.21 -6.01 -1.88
C ARG A 37 -2.72 -5.74 -2.06
N LEU A 38 -2.07 -6.44 -3.00
CA LEU A 38 -0.67 -6.22 -3.31
C LEU A 38 -0.41 -4.82 -3.87
N GLU A 39 -1.25 -4.33 -4.79
CA GLU A 39 -1.16 -2.95 -5.30
C GLU A 39 -1.22 -1.91 -4.17
N LEU A 40 -2.15 -2.07 -3.23
CA LEU A 40 -2.30 -1.14 -2.11
C LEU A 40 -1.12 -1.20 -1.14
N ALA A 41 -0.57 -2.39 -0.89
CA ALA A 41 0.60 -2.56 -0.05
C ALA A 41 1.83 -1.87 -0.65
N LEU A 42 2.10 -2.11 -1.94
CA LEU A 42 3.22 -1.49 -2.65
C LEU A 42 3.09 0.04 -2.73
N GLU A 43 1.87 0.55 -2.90
CA GLU A 43 1.63 1.99 -2.88
C GLU A 43 1.90 2.58 -1.49
N ALA A 44 1.45 1.92 -0.43
CA ALA A 44 1.70 2.35 0.95
C ALA A 44 3.20 2.34 1.28
N GLU A 45 3.93 1.28 0.91
CA GLU A 45 5.38 1.19 1.07
C GLU A 45 6.08 2.34 0.35
N ARG A 46 5.69 2.64 -0.90
CA ARG A 46 6.26 3.77 -1.64
C ARG A 46 5.97 5.12 -0.98
N LEU A 47 4.77 5.31 -0.44
CA LEU A 47 4.42 6.53 0.27
C LEU A 47 5.25 6.69 1.55
N GLU A 48 5.45 5.61 2.30
CA GLU A 48 6.28 5.60 3.50
C GLU A 48 7.75 5.89 3.18
N GLU A 49 8.31 5.26 2.14
CA GLU A 49 9.65 5.55 1.63
C GLU A 49 9.79 7.03 1.24
N SER A 50 8.80 7.57 0.53
CA SER A 50 8.82 8.99 0.14
C SER A 50 8.74 9.91 1.35
N ALA A 51 7.91 9.61 2.33
CA ALA A 51 7.77 10.39 3.57
C ALA A 51 9.06 10.34 4.40
N ALA A 52 9.73 9.20 4.47
CA ALA A 52 11.02 9.06 5.13
C ALA A 52 12.11 9.91 4.45
N LEU A 53 12.14 9.94 3.12
CA LEU A 53 13.06 10.80 2.36
C LEU A 53 12.78 12.29 2.61
N TYR A 54 11.51 12.71 2.62
CA TYR A 54 11.14 14.09 2.96
C TYR A 54 11.50 14.44 4.40
N ALA A 55 11.34 13.52 5.35
CA ALA A 55 11.71 13.73 6.74
C ALA A 55 13.22 13.94 6.90
N GLU A 56 14.06 13.23 6.13
CA GLU A 56 15.51 13.43 6.15
C GLU A 56 15.88 14.82 5.60
N ILE A 57 15.27 15.25 4.48
CA ILE A 57 15.49 16.59 3.92
C ILE A 57 15.03 17.67 4.93
N TYR A 58 13.85 17.50 5.50
CA TYR A 58 13.29 18.44 6.47
C TYR A 58 14.19 18.58 7.71
N LYS A 59 14.79 17.47 8.18
CA LYS A 59 15.69 17.45 9.33
C LYS A 59 16.95 18.29 9.14
N GLU A 60 17.45 18.40 7.90
CA GLU A 60 18.61 19.21 7.57
C GLU A 60 18.28 20.70 7.36
N ASP A 61 17.01 21.04 7.10
CA ASP A 61 16.55 22.39 6.83
C ASP A 61 15.94 23.05 8.08
N THR A 62 16.78 23.76 8.83
CA THR A 62 16.39 24.41 10.10
C THR A 62 15.45 25.60 9.88
N ASP A 63 15.65 26.37 8.81
CA ASP A 63 14.80 27.51 8.47
C ASP A 63 13.38 27.04 8.15
N LEU A 64 13.24 25.93 7.42
CA LEU A 64 11.96 25.30 7.12
C LEU A 64 11.27 24.75 8.37
N GLN A 65 12.04 24.20 9.32
CA GLN A 65 11.52 23.73 10.61
C GLN A 65 10.92 24.87 11.44
N GLU A 66 11.66 25.98 11.59
CA GLU A 66 11.19 27.15 12.33
C GLU A 66 9.91 27.73 11.71
N LEU A 67 9.85 27.80 10.38
CA LEU A 67 8.67 28.27 9.65
C LEU A 67 7.46 27.35 9.85
N ALA A 68 7.67 26.03 9.86
CA ALA A 68 6.62 25.06 10.11
C ALA A 68 6.09 25.12 11.55
N GLU A 69 6.96 25.31 12.54
CA GLU A 69 6.58 25.48 13.95
C GLU A 69 5.74 26.76 14.15
N LEU A 70 6.18 27.88 13.60
CA LEU A 70 5.43 29.15 13.65
C LEU A 70 4.03 29.03 13.02
N GLY A 71 3.93 28.34 11.89
CA GLY A 71 2.65 28.06 11.23
C GLY A 71 1.72 27.16 12.05
N LEU A 72 2.28 26.14 12.72
CA LEU A 72 1.52 25.24 13.59
C LEU A 72 0.97 25.97 14.82
N GLU A 73 1.79 26.82 15.45
CA GLU A 73 1.35 27.64 16.58
C GLU A 73 0.19 28.57 16.21
N GLU A 74 0.22 29.15 15.02
CA GLU A 74 -0.86 30.03 14.54
C GLU A 74 -2.14 29.24 14.25
N TRP A 75 -2.02 28.05 13.64
CA TRP A 75 -3.18 27.19 13.37
C TRP A 75 -3.88 26.73 14.64
N LEU A 76 -3.14 26.41 15.70
CA LEU A 76 -3.69 25.94 16.98
C LEU A 76 -4.34 27.06 17.81
N LYS A 77 -4.16 28.33 17.42
CA LYS A 77 -4.81 29.50 18.05
C LYS A 77 -6.18 29.82 17.40
N LEU A 78 -6.55 29.14 16.32
CA LEU A 78 -7.86 29.21 15.64
C LEU A 78 -8.85 28.20 16.23
#